data_AF-A0A3D9IWS3-F1
#
_entry.id   AF-A0A3D9IWS3-F1
#
_cell.length_a   1.000
_cell.length_b   1.000
_cell.length_c   1.000
_cell.angle_alpha   90.00
_cell.angle_beta   90.00
_cell.angle_gamma   90.00
#
_symmetry.space_group_name_H-M   'P 1'
#
loop_
_entity.id
_entity.type
_entity.pdbx_description
1 polymer ?
#
loop_
_entity_poly.entity_id
_entity_poly.type
_entity_poly.pdbx_seq_one_letter_code
_entity_poly.pdbx_strand_id
1 'polypeptide(L)'
;MEISFVERVITDFVYKAMIYDVIILSQYQGRGLGRLLFEGIVNHPQIKEIERIELYCSGDKVEFYNKWDFNKVTEMTNFMRRINKPM
;
A
#
# COMPACT_ATOMS: atom_id res chain seq x y z
N MET A 1 19.06 9.02 13.73
CA MET A 1 17.74 8.40 13.52
C MET A 1 17.93 7.28 12.53
N GLU A 2 17.76 6.03 12.97
CA GLU A 2 17.72 4.90 12.02
C GLU A 2 16.34 4.88 11.35
N ILE A 3 16.31 4.81 10.03
CA ILE A 3 15.06 4.67 9.27
C ILE A 3 14.48 3.28 9.59
N SER A 4 13.33 3.25 10.27
CA SER A 4 12.72 2.01 10.76
C SER A 4 11.70 1.40 9.79
N PHE A 5 11.21 2.21 8.85
CA PHE A 5 10.25 1.83 7.82
C PHE A 5 10.38 2.72 6.59
N VAL A 6 9.85 2.25 5.46
CA VAL A 6 9.70 3.00 4.21
C VAL A 6 8.33 2.71 3.63
N GLU A 7 7.78 3.70 2.94
CA GLU A 7 6.57 3.63 2.13
C GLU A 7 6.67 4.66 1.02
N ARG A 8 5.94 4.43 -0.07
CA ARG A 8 5.78 5.41 -1.15
C ARG A 8 4.35 5.41 -1.63
N VAL A 9 3.76 6.59 -1.71
CA VAL A 9 2.43 6.79 -2.29
C VAL A 9 2.58 7.61 -3.56
N ILE A 10 2.14 7.06 -4.69
CA ILE A 10 2.10 7.76 -5.98
C ILE A 10 0.64 8.04 -6.29
N THR A 11 0.29 9.31 -6.50
CA THR A 11 -1.10 9.70 -6.69
C THR A 11 -1.23 10.91 -7.61
N ASP A 12 -2.36 11.00 -8.29
CA ASP A 12 -2.80 12.21 -8.99
C ASP A 12 -3.54 13.20 -8.06
N PHE A 13 -3.72 12.85 -6.79
CA PHE A 13 -4.45 13.60 -5.76
C PHE A 13 -5.94 13.83 -6.07
N VAL A 14 -6.51 13.11 -7.04
CA VAL A 14 -7.89 13.28 -7.49
C VAL A 14 -8.63 11.95 -7.48
N TYR A 15 -8.13 10.96 -8.21
CA TYR A 15 -8.86 9.73 -8.49
C TYR A 15 -8.15 8.47 -7.97
N LYS A 16 -6.82 8.42 -8.09
CA LYS A 16 -6.07 7.20 -7.76
C LYS A 16 -4.81 7.47 -6.95
N ALA A 17 -4.62 6.65 -5.92
CA ALA A 17 -3.37 6.49 -5.18
C ALA A 17 -2.89 5.05 -5.24
N MET A 18 -1.60 4.85 -5.47
CA MET A 18 -0.95 3.55 -5.46
C MET A 18 0.14 3.52 -4.39
N ILE A 19 0.02 2.58 -3.46
CA ILE A 19 0.94 2.41 -2.35
C ILE A 19 1.99 1.36 -2.72
N TYR A 20 3.25 1.72 -2.53
CA TYR A 20 4.43 0.91 -2.80
C TYR A 20 5.33 0.83 -1.58
N ASP A 21 6.24 -0.15 -1.62
CA ASP A 21 7.43 -0.22 -0.78
C ASP A 21 7.16 -0.19 0.73
N VAL A 22 5.99 -0.68 1.17
CA VAL A 22 5.58 -0.77 2.59
C VAL A 22 6.45 -1.80 3.31
N ILE A 23 7.53 -1.32 3.91
CA ILE A 23 8.59 -2.17 4.47
C ILE A 23 8.88 -1.72 5.89
N ILE A 24 8.93 -2.69 6.82
CA ILE A 24 9.40 -2.49 8.19
C ILE A 24 10.59 -3.41 8.41
N LEU A 25 11.69 -2.85 8.90
CA LEU A 25 12.89 -3.61 9.26
C LEU A 25 12.52 -4.73 10.25
N SER A 26 13.06 -5.94 10.03
CA SER A 26 12.66 -7.16 10.73
C SER A 26 12.66 -7.03 12.26
N GLN A 27 13.69 -6.39 12.83
CA GLN A 27 13.82 -6.14 14.27
C GLN A 27 12.70 -5.28 14.88
N TYR A 28 11.97 -4.53 14.06
CA TYR A 28 10.88 -3.64 14.48
C TYR A 28 9.49 -4.19 14.11
N GLN A 29 9.40 -5.35 13.45
CA GLN A 29 8.12 -6.00 13.15
C GLN A 29 7.43 -6.52 14.42
N GLY A 30 6.11 -6.74 14.35
CA GLY A 30 5.30 -7.19 15.49
C GLY A 30 5.01 -6.11 16.54
N ARG A 31 5.53 -4.89 16.38
CA ARG A 31 5.37 -3.77 17.33
C ARG A 31 4.25 -2.78 16.97
N GLY A 32 3.39 -3.13 16.01
CA GLY A 32 2.30 -2.26 15.56
C GLY A 32 2.71 -1.13 14.60
N LEU A 33 3.99 -0.99 14.23
CA LEU A 33 4.45 0.06 13.32
C LEU A 33 3.73 0.06 11.97
N GLY A 34 3.45 -1.13 11.41
CA GLY A 34 2.74 -1.23 10.12
C GLY A 34 1.33 -0.68 10.21
N ARG A 35 0.69 -0.87 11.37
CA ARG A 35 -0.63 -0.32 11.63
C ARG A 35 -0.59 1.19 11.71
N LEU A 36 0.34 1.75 12.48
CA LEU A 36 0.51 3.20 12.60
C LEU A 36 0.81 3.84 11.23
N LEU A 37 1.67 3.19 10.45
CA LEU A 37 2.01 3.61 9.10
C LEU A 37 0.76 3.68 8.21
N PHE A 38 0.00 2.58 8.16
CA PHE A 38 -1.19 2.53 7.32
C PHE A 38 -2.30 3.46 7.77
N GLU A 39 -2.53 3.59 9.08
CA GLU A 39 -3.44 4.59 9.65
C GLU A 39 -3.04 6.00 9.22
N GLY A 40 -1.75 6.33 9.19
CA GLY A 40 -1.26 7.60 8.68
C GLY A 40 -1.54 7.81 7.19
N ILE A 41 -1.28 6.78 6.36
CA ILE A 41 -1.49 6.85 4.91
C ILE A 41 -2.98 7.07 4.57
N VAL A 42 -3.87 6.20 5.09
CA VAL A 42 -5.29 6.22 4.66
C VAL A 42 -6.05 7.42 5.23
N ASN A 43 -5.61 7.97 6.36
CA ASN A 43 -6.21 9.17 6.95
C ASN A 43 -5.52 10.48 6.53
N HIS A 44 -4.48 10.42 5.68
CA HIS A 44 -3.81 11.62 5.23
C HIS A 44 -4.81 12.53 4.48
N PRO A 45 -4.89 13.84 4.78
CA PRO A 45 -5.92 14.72 4.24
C PRO A 45 -6.03 14.74 2.71
N GLN A 46 -4.89 14.54 2.02
CA GLN A 46 -4.84 14.49 0.56
C GLN A 46 -5.12 13.10 -0.04
N ILE A 47 -5.21 12.06 0.79
CA ILE A 47 -5.40 10.66 0.34
C ILE A 47 -6.79 10.16 0.72
N LYS A 48 -7.31 10.52 1.90
CA LYS A 48 -8.56 9.99 2.46
C LYS A 48 -9.81 10.22 1.59
N GLU A 49 -9.80 11.24 0.73
CA GLU A 49 -10.91 11.58 -0.17
C GLU A 49 -10.72 11.01 -1.59
N ILE A 50 -9.60 10.33 -1.86
CA ILE A 50 -9.31 9.75 -3.19
C ILE A 50 -10.17 8.52 -3.41
N GLU A 51 -10.81 8.43 -4.58
CA GLU A 51 -11.75 7.35 -4.91
C GLU A 51 -11.12 5.95 -4.84
N ARG A 52 -9.87 5.79 -5.33
CA ARG A 52 -9.21 4.49 -5.43
C ARG A 52 -7.83 4.50 -4.79
N ILE A 53 -7.69 3.78 -3.69
CA ILE A 53 -6.41 3.50 -3.06
C ILE A 53 -6.05 2.04 -3.31
N GLU A 54 -4.95 1.80 -4.00
CA GLU A 54 -4.56 0.46 -4.46
C GLU A 54 -3.16 0.08 -3.96
N LEU A 55 -2.92 -1.22 -3.79
CA LEU A 55 -1.62 -1.78 -3.47
C LEU A 55 -1.49 -3.20 -4.02
N TYR A 56 -0.25 -3.67 -4.16
CA TYR A 56 0.05 -5.08 -4.36
C TYR A 56 0.60 -5.68 -3.08
N CYS A 57 0.13 -6.87 -2.72
CA CYS A 57 0.65 -7.60 -1.58
C CYS A 57 0.74 -9.11 -1.85
N SER A 58 1.58 -9.80 -1.08
CA SER A 58 1.59 -11.26 -1.02
C SER A 58 0.35 -11.77 -0.28
N GLY A 59 -0.04 -13.03 -0.58
CA GLY A 59 -1.27 -13.62 -0.03
C GLY A 59 -1.34 -13.62 1.50
N ASP A 60 -0.22 -13.82 2.19
CA ASP A 60 -0.11 -13.81 3.65
C ASP A 60 -0.29 -12.42 4.28
N LYS A 61 -0.33 -11.35 3.48
CA LYS A 61 -0.53 -9.97 3.94
C LYS A 61 -1.94 -9.45 3.69
N VAL A 62 -2.81 -10.20 3.01
CA VAL A 62 -4.17 -9.76 2.69
C VAL A 62 -4.95 -9.39 3.96
N GLU A 63 -4.95 -10.26 4.97
CA GLU A 63 -5.66 -10.01 6.24
C GLU A 63 -5.14 -8.77 6.98
N PHE A 64 -3.88 -8.40 6.78
CA PHE A 64 -3.34 -7.18 7.35
C PHE A 64 -4.00 -5.95 6.72
N TYR A 65 -4.12 -5.90 5.39
CA TYR A 65 -4.69 -4.76 4.67
C TYR A 65 -6.22 -4.70 4.73
N ASN A 66 -6.90 -5.84 4.89
CA ASN A 66 -8.36 -5.90 5.10
C ASN A 66 -8.83 -5.05 6.29
N LYS A 67 -7.94 -4.71 7.24
CA LYS A 67 -8.24 -3.83 8.38
C LYS A 67 -8.60 -2.40 7.99
N TRP A 68 -8.28 -1.99 6.76
CA TRP A 68 -8.64 -0.68 6.18
C TRP A 68 -9.48 -0.85 4.91
N ASP A 69 -10.31 -1.90 4.87
CA ASP A 69 -11.25 -2.18 3.77
C ASP A 69 -10.62 -2.36 2.38
N PHE A 70 -9.31 -2.64 2.34
CA PHE A 70 -8.69 -3.15 1.12
C PHE A 70 -9.23 -4.54 0.86
N ASN A 71 -9.70 -4.75 -0.36
CA ASN A 71 -10.25 -6.02 -0.80
C ASN A 71 -9.52 -6.49 -2.06
N LYS A 72 -9.50 -7.82 -2.26
CA LYS A 72 -9.06 -8.36 -3.56
C LYS A 72 -10.00 -7.81 -4.64
N VAL A 73 -9.45 -7.31 -5.73
CA VAL A 73 -10.24 -6.84 -6.86
C VAL A 73 -10.92 -8.05 -7.52
N THR A 74 -12.25 -8.12 -7.44
CA THR A 74 -13.07 -9.22 -7.98
C THR A 74 -13.82 -8.86 -9.26
N GLU A 75 -13.86 -7.58 -9.62
CA GLU A 75 -14.50 -7.10 -10.85
C GLU A 75 -13.63 -7.40 -12.09
N MET A 76 -14.16 -7.12 -13.29
CA MET A 76 -13.50 -7.34 -14.60
C MET A 76 -12.25 -6.45 -14.85
N THR A 77 -11.44 -6.20 -13.82
CA THR A 77 -10.18 -5.47 -13.93
C THR A 77 -9.06 -6.45 -14.24
N ASN A 78 -8.54 -6.40 -15.47
CA ASN A 78 -7.37 -7.18 -15.84
C ASN A 78 -6.10 -6.44 -15.42
N PHE A 79 -5.33 -7.02 -14.50
CA PHE A 79 -3.97 -6.55 -14.23
C PHE A 79 -3.03 -7.01 -15.34
N MET A 80 -2.56 -6.08 -16.16
CA MET A 80 -1.65 -6.35 -17.27
C MET A 80 -0.27 -5.74 -17.00
N ARG A 81 0.79 -6.50 -17.24
CA ARG A 81 2.18 -6.04 -17.12
C ARG A 81 2.93 -6.31 -18.41
N ARG A 82 3.58 -5.28 -18.96
CA ARG A 82 4.58 -5.43 -20.02
C ARG A 82 5.97 -5.45 -19.38
N ILE A 83 6.77 -6.48 -19.67
CA ILE A 83 8.16 -6.59 -19.24
C ILE A 83 9.04 -6.22 -20.43
N ASN A 84 9.90 -5.22 -20.27
CA ASN A 84 10.96 -4.96 -21.23
C ASN A 84 12.08 -5.97 -21.02
N LYS A 85 12.67 -6.51 -22.10
CA LYS A 85 13.84 -7.37 -21.98
C LYS A 85 14.97 -6.58 -21.31
N PRO A 86 15.65 -7.13 -20.29
CA PRO A 86 16.87 -6.50 -19.79
C PRO A 86 17.86 -6.39 -20.96
N MET A 87 18.52 -5.22 -21.06
CA MET A 87 19.64 -5.02 -21.99
C MET A 87 20.79 -5.97 -21.65
#